data_AF-A0A444J9U7-F1
#
_entry.id   AF-A0A444J9U7-F1
#
_cell.length_a   1.000
_cell.length_b   1.000
_cell.length_c   1.000
_cell.angle_alpha   90.00
_cell.angle_beta   90.00
_cell.angle_gamma   90.00
#
_symmetry.space_group_name_H-M   'P 1'
#
loop_
_entity.id
_entity.type
_entity.pdbx_description
1 polymer ?
#
loop_
_entity_poly.entity_id
_entity_poly.type
_entity_poly.pdbx_seq_one_letter_code
_entity_poly.pdbx_strand_id
1 'polypeptide(L)'
;MSDPKQESKFEVNKTYAEINARIKAGEAVVVTADEMVDIVRQEGPVEAARRIDVVTTGTFSTMCSSGAFLNFGQTNPTIKAQKVWINKVSAYAGLAAIDIYLGATEPTEGDPLNQVYPGEFRYGGGHIIEDLVAGKAVQLEAKAYPTDCYANTKCKKEITLAEMPHALLCNPRNGYQNYNCAVNLSDKIVYTYMGTLKPNCRNAN
;
A
#
# COMPACT_ATOMS: atom_id res chain seq x y z
N MET A 1 -39.98 28.09 16.04
CA MET A 1 -39.45 28.37 14.69
C MET A 1 -39.14 27.03 14.06
N SER A 2 -39.94 26.65 13.08
CA SER A 2 -39.82 25.38 12.35
C SER A 2 -38.59 25.41 11.43
N ASP A 3 -37.72 24.42 11.59
CA ASP A 3 -36.54 24.19 10.73
C ASP A 3 -37.00 24.07 9.27
N PRO A 4 -36.38 24.79 8.32
CA PRO A 4 -36.75 24.69 6.91
C PRO A 4 -36.47 23.27 6.42
N LYS A 5 -37.51 22.60 5.90
CA LYS A 5 -37.41 21.28 5.26
C LYS A 5 -36.32 21.33 4.19
N GLN A 6 -35.20 20.66 4.46
CA GLN A 6 -34.15 20.40 3.48
C GLN A 6 -34.78 19.60 2.34
N GLU A 7 -34.89 20.19 1.15
CA GLU A 7 -35.41 19.49 -0.02
C GLU A 7 -34.53 18.26 -0.30
N SER A 8 -35.19 17.10 -0.35
CA SER A 8 -34.55 15.80 -0.54
C SER A 8 -33.92 15.73 -1.93
N LYS A 9 -32.58 15.67 -1.99
CA LYS A 9 -31.81 15.64 -3.24
C LYS A 9 -31.89 14.29 -3.97
N PHE A 10 -32.33 13.22 -3.31
CA PHE A 10 -32.35 11.85 -3.84
C PHE A 10 -33.62 11.09 -3.43
N GLU A 11 -34.04 10.06 -4.18
CA GLU A 11 -35.24 9.26 -3.87
C GLU A 11 -35.17 8.51 -2.53
N VAL A 12 -33.96 8.22 -2.05
CA VAL A 12 -33.70 7.65 -0.72
C VAL A 12 -32.71 8.56 0.01
N ASN A 13 -33.05 8.94 1.24
CA ASN A 13 -32.18 9.75 2.10
C ASN A 13 -32.03 9.04 3.44
N LYS A 14 -30.78 8.88 3.87
CA LYS A 14 -30.41 8.42 5.21
C LYS A 14 -29.45 9.44 5.80
N THR A 15 -29.67 9.80 7.05
CA THR A 15 -28.78 10.69 7.80
C THR A 15 -27.73 9.87 8.54
N TYR A 16 -26.57 10.48 8.82
CA TYR A 16 -25.56 9.85 9.68
C TYR A 16 -26.10 9.54 11.07
N ALA A 17 -27.03 10.35 11.60
CA ALA A 17 -27.65 10.11 12.90
C ALA A 17 -28.48 8.82 12.90
N GLU A 18 -29.28 8.58 11.87
CA GLU A 18 -30.07 7.35 11.71
C GLU A 18 -29.17 6.13 11.54
N ILE A 19 -28.15 6.21 10.66
CA ILE A 19 -27.21 5.10 10.44
C ILE A 19 -26.47 4.76 11.74
N ASN A 20 -25.97 5.76 12.48
CA ASN A 20 -25.28 5.55 13.75
C ASN A 20 -26.20 4.95 14.83
N ALA A 21 -27.49 5.31 14.86
CA ALA A 21 -28.46 4.70 15.77
C ALA A 21 -28.65 3.21 15.44
N ARG A 22 -28.81 2.85 14.16
CA ARG A 22 -28.92 1.45 13.72
C ARG A 22 -27.67 0.64 14.03
N ILE A 23 -26.47 1.21 13.87
CA ILE A 23 -25.21 0.54 14.24
C ILE A 23 -25.19 0.25 15.74
N LYS A 24 -25.54 1.22 16.60
CA LYS A 24 -25.59 1.05 18.06
C LYS A 24 -26.64 0.02 18.50
N ALA A 25 -27.75 -0.07 17.77
CA ALA A 25 -28.81 -1.04 18.01
C ALA A 25 -28.47 -2.46 17.50
N GLY A 26 -27.41 -2.63 16.71
CA GLY A 26 -27.11 -3.90 16.05
C GLY A 26 -28.03 -4.23 14.86
N GLU A 27 -28.72 -3.23 14.32
CA GLU A 27 -29.73 -3.37 13.26
C GLU A 27 -29.24 -2.87 11.89
N ALA A 28 -28.01 -2.35 11.82
CA ALA A 28 -27.44 -1.85 10.57
C ALA A 28 -27.15 -3.00 9.60
N VAL A 29 -27.61 -2.85 8.36
CA VAL A 29 -27.26 -3.74 7.26
C VAL A 29 -25.94 -3.26 6.65
N VAL A 30 -24.89 -4.04 6.88
CA VAL A 30 -23.53 -3.77 6.43
C VAL A 30 -23.15 -4.79 5.37
N VAL A 31 -22.68 -4.31 4.21
CA VAL A 31 -22.24 -5.17 3.09
C VAL A 31 -20.88 -4.71 2.59
N THR A 32 -20.16 -5.58 1.90
CA THR A 32 -18.94 -5.23 1.15
C THR A 32 -19.27 -4.54 -0.17
N ALA A 33 -18.28 -3.84 -0.74
CA ALA A 33 -18.38 -3.25 -2.07
C ALA A 33 -18.74 -4.27 -3.15
N ASP A 34 -18.22 -5.50 -3.04
CA ASP A 34 -18.49 -6.58 -4.00
C ASP A 34 -19.95 -7.07 -3.88
N GLU A 35 -20.44 -7.30 -2.66
CA GLU A 35 -21.85 -7.66 -2.42
C GLU A 35 -22.81 -6.57 -2.88
N MET A 36 -22.43 -5.29 -2.73
CA MET A 36 -23.24 -4.14 -3.17
C MET A 36 -23.50 -4.18 -4.67
N VAL A 37 -22.53 -4.58 -5.49
CA VAL A 37 -22.68 -4.68 -6.95
C VAL A 37 -23.78 -5.68 -7.31
N ASP A 38 -23.78 -6.84 -6.65
CA ASP A 38 -24.78 -7.89 -6.91
C ASP A 38 -26.17 -7.50 -6.39
N ILE A 39 -26.27 -6.87 -5.22
CA ILE A 39 -27.56 -6.40 -4.68
C ILE A 39 -28.19 -5.36 -5.61
N VAL A 40 -27.41 -4.38 -6.09
CA VAL A 40 -27.91 -3.38 -7.05
C VAL A 40 -28.35 -4.04 -8.35
N ARG A 41 -27.64 -5.06 -8.84
CA ARG A 41 -28.02 -5.80 -10.05
C ARG A 41 -29.33 -6.54 -9.89
N GLN A 42 -29.58 -7.13 -8.72
CA GLN A 42 -30.78 -7.94 -8.45
C GLN A 42 -32.00 -7.11 -8.08
N GLU A 43 -31.82 -6.08 -7.26
CA GLU A 43 -32.90 -5.35 -6.59
C GLU A 43 -33.07 -3.92 -7.10
N GLY A 44 -32.10 -3.41 -7.85
CA GLY A 44 -32.06 -2.03 -8.33
C GLY A 44 -31.46 -1.05 -7.32
N PRO A 45 -30.96 0.11 -7.80
CA PRO A 45 -30.20 1.05 -6.98
C PRO A 45 -31.02 1.71 -5.86
N VAL A 46 -32.31 1.95 -6.09
CA VAL A 46 -33.21 2.59 -5.11
C VAL A 46 -33.45 1.65 -3.92
N GLU A 47 -33.73 0.37 -4.20
CA GLU A 47 -34.01 -0.59 -3.12
C GLU A 47 -32.74 -0.97 -2.37
N ALA A 48 -31.62 -1.13 -3.07
CA ALA A 48 -30.31 -1.30 -2.45
C ALA A 48 -30.00 -0.14 -1.47
N ALA A 49 -30.21 1.11 -1.89
CA ALA A 49 -30.00 2.29 -1.04
C ALA A 49 -30.97 2.33 0.17
N ARG A 50 -32.21 1.85 0.01
CA ARG A 50 -33.18 1.77 1.11
C ARG A 50 -32.76 0.73 2.15
N ARG A 51 -32.31 -0.44 1.72
CA ARG A 51 -31.97 -1.57 2.62
C ARG A 51 -30.61 -1.43 3.30
N ILE A 52 -29.58 -1.01 2.57
CA ILE A 52 -28.19 -1.05 3.01
C ILE A 52 -27.82 0.24 3.74
N ASP A 53 -27.21 0.13 4.91
CA ASP A 53 -26.82 1.29 5.72
C ASP A 53 -25.35 1.65 5.56
N VAL A 54 -24.47 0.65 5.43
CA VAL A 54 -23.03 0.83 5.31
C VAL A 54 -22.49 -0.09 4.22
N VAL A 55 -21.75 0.48 3.28
CA VAL A 55 -20.91 -0.28 2.34
C VAL A 55 -19.48 -0.20 2.83
N THR A 56 -18.88 -1.35 3.11
CA THR A 56 -17.48 -1.46 3.49
C THR A 56 -16.64 -1.69 2.24
N THR A 57 -15.53 -0.98 2.15
CA THR A 57 -14.55 -1.17 1.08
C THR A 57 -13.21 -1.52 1.72
N GLY A 58 -12.46 -2.39 1.05
CA GLY A 58 -11.09 -2.72 1.43
C GLY A 58 -10.19 -2.44 0.25
N THR A 59 -9.06 -1.79 0.49
CA THR A 59 -7.98 -1.67 -0.49
C THR A 59 -6.76 -2.39 0.05
N PHE A 60 -6.11 -3.16 -0.81
CA PHE A 60 -4.81 -3.76 -0.53
C PHE A 60 -3.78 -3.11 -1.43
N SER A 61 -2.84 -2.39 -0.83
CA SER A 61 -1.73 -1.77 -1.56
C SER A 61 -0.59 -1.49 -0.59
N THR A 62 0.59 -1.20 -1.14
CA THR A 62 1.73 -0.74 -0.36
C THR A 62 1.44 0.62 0.25
N MET A 63 1.36 0.69 1.58
CA MET A 63 1.21 1.97 2.26
C MET A 63 2.54 2.74 2.23
N CYS A 64 2.49 4.02 1.84
CA CYS A 64 3.67 4.87 1.73
C CYS A 64 4.34 5.10 3.09
N SER A 65 5.66 4.89 3.17
CA SER A 65 6.46 4.77 4.40
C SER A 65 6.47 3.40 5.07
N SER A 66 5.87 2.38 4.46
CA SER A 66 6.19 1.00 4.83
C SER A 66 7.55 0.58 4.28
N GLY A 67 8.27 -0.24 5.03
CA GLY A 67 9.49 -0.89 4.58
C GLY A 67 9.93 -1.99 5.54
N ALA A 68 10.94 -2.76 5.17
CA ALA A 68 11.43 -3.87 5.99
C ALA A 68 12.94 -3.73 6.25
N PHE A 69 13.33 -3.83 7.53
CA PHE A 69 14.71 -4.08 7.91
C PHE A 69 14.96 -5.58 7.83
N LEU A 70 15.95 -5.99 7.04
CA LEU A 70 16.27 -7.39 6.80
C LEU A 70 17.75 -7.63 7.08
N ASN A 71 18.07 -8.70 7.80
CA ASN A 71 19.41 -9.26 7.83
C ASN A 71 19.42 -10.46 6.88
N PHE A 72 20.14 -10.36 5.78
CA PHE A 72 20.07 -11.41 4.76
C PHE A 72 20.96 -12.62 5.05
N GLY A 73 21.72 -12.65 6.15
CA GLY A 73 22.67 -13.72 6.47
C GLY A 73 24.01 -13.62 5.72
N GLN A 74 25.12 -13.94 6.42
CA GLN A 74 26.48 -13.80 5.89
C GLN A 74 26.76 -14.74 4.70
N THR A 75 27.84 -14.46 3.99
CA THR A 75 28.44 -15.36 2.99
C THR A 75 29.73 -15.98 3.53
N ASN A 76 30.26 -16.97 2.82
CA ASN A 76 31.61 -17.49 3.07
C ASN A 76 32.44 -17.41 1.77
N PRO A 77 33.47 -16.56 1.69
CA PRO A 77 33.94 -15.61 2.71
C PRO A 77 32.91 -14.51 3.06
N THR A 78 33.03 -13.88 4.23
CA THR A 78 32.09 -12.86 4.74
C THR A 78 32.09 -11.59 3.88
N ILE A 79 30.95 -10.90 3.86
CA ILE A 79 30.75 -9.65 3.11
C ILE A 79 30.24 -8.53 4.02
N LYS A 80 30.71 -7.30 3.76
CA LYS A 80 30.13 -6.06 4.25
C LYS A 80 29.51 -5.32 3.06
N ALA A 81 28.23 -5.58 2.81
CA ALA A 81 27.52 -5.09 1.64
C ALA A 81 27.43 -3.56 1.60
N GLN A 82 27.76 -2.97 0.45
CA GLN A 82 27.67 -1.54 0.19
C GLN A 82 26.48 -1.19 -0.71
N LYS A 83 26.17 -2.06 -1.67
CA LYS A 83 25.00 -1.95 -2.55
C LYS A 83 24.30 -3.29 -2.60
N VAL A 84 22.99 -3.31 -2.44
CA VAL A 84 22.19 -4.53 -2.40
C VAL A 84 20.96 -4.36 -3.27
N TRP A 85 20.61 -5.43 -3.98
CA TRP A 85 19.37 -5.56 -4.73
C TRP A 85 18.70 -6.88 -4.35
N ILE A 86 17.37 -6.87 -4.31
CA ILE A 86 16.56 -8.08 -4.21
C ILE A 86 15.62 -8.06 -5.41
N ASN A 87 15.62 -9.10 -6.26
CA ASN A 87 14.85 -9.14 -7.50
C ASN A 87 14.98 -7.85 -8.35
N LYS A 88 16.20 -7.30 -8.41
CA LYS A 88 16.55 -6.02 -9.07
C LYS A 88 15.91 -4.76 -8.46
N VAL A 89 15.25 -4.85 -7.31
CA VAL A 89 14.82 -3.69 -6.53
C VAL A 89 15.95 -3.31 -5.57
N SER A 90 16.30 -2.03 -5.51
CA SER A 90 17.34 -1.53 -4.62
C SER A 90 16.92 -1.72 -3.15
N ALA A 91 17.83 -2.21 -2.32
CA ALA A 91 17.67 -2.19 -0.88
C ALA A 91 18.79 -1.35 -0.27
N TYR A 92 18.42 -0.41 0.61
CA TYR A 92 19.39 0.47 1.24
C TYR A 92 20.31 -0.33 2.15
N ALA A 93 21.58 -0.41 1.78
CA ALA A 93 22.65 -0.90 2.63
C ALA A 93 23.23 0.25 3.46
N GLY A 94 24.27 -0.02 4.28
CA GLY A 94 24.92 1.01 5.10
C GLY A 94 24.41 1.11 6.53
N LEU A 95 23.52 0.19 6.94
CA LEU A 95 23.11 0.03 8.33
C LEU A 95 24.19 -0.71 9.15
N ALA A 96 24.68 -1.82 8.61
CA ALA A 96 25.75 -2.65 9.19
C ALA A 96 26.35 -3.54 8.08
N ALA A 97 26.87 -4.73 8.41
CA ALA A 97 27.56 -5.58 7.42
C ALA A 97 26.61 -6.17 6.37
N ILE A 98 25.45 -6.66 6.79
CA ILE A 98 24.50 -7.39 5.94
C ILE A 98 23.03 -7.04 6.28
N ASP A 99 22.86 -5.94 6.99
CA ASP A 99 21.56 -5.38 7.34
C ASP A 99 21.17 -4.35 6.29
N ILE A 100 19.95 -4.48 5.78
CA ILE A 100 19.41 -3.67 4.69
C ILE A 100 18.01 -3.16 5.05
N TYR A 101 17.63 -2.04 4.43
CA TYR A 101 16.27 -1.52 4.48
C TYR A 101 15.65 -1.52 3.09
N LEU A 102 14.54 -2.24 2.92
CA LEU A 102 13.77 -2.33 1.69
C LEU A 102 12.51 -1.46 1.80
N GLY A 103 12.44 -0.38 1.02
CA GLY A 103 11.25 0.47 0.96
C GLY A 103 10.14 -0.18 0.14
N ALA A 104 8.90 -0.19 0.64
CA ALA A 104 7.77 -0.81 -0.07
C ALA A 104 7.44 -0.12 -1.41
N THR A 105 7.84 1.14 -1.56
CA THR A 105 7.61 1.95 -2.77
C THR A 105 8.80 1.98 -3.72
N GLU A 106 9.89 1.28 -3.41
CA GLU A 106 11.06 1.25 -4.28
C GLU A 106 10.74 0.49 -5.58
N PRO A 107 10.89 1.10 -6.76
CA PRO A 107 10.63 0.42 -8.03
C PRO A 107 11.75 -0.55 -8.37
N THR A 108 11.46 -1.43 -9.32
CA THR A 108 12.50 -2.27 -9.92
C THR A 108 13.48 -1.41 -10.73
N GLU A 109 14.78 -1.73 -10.68
CA GLU A 109 15.78 -1.06 -11.50
C GLU A 109 15.46 -1.21 -12.99
N GLY A 110 15.42 -0.07 -13.70
CA GLY A 110 15.05 -0.02 -15.11
C GLY A 110 13.54 0.01 -15.39
N ASP A 111 12.68 0.11 -14.38
CA ASP A 111 11.27 0.40 -14.58
C ASP A 111 11.11 1.73 -15.36
N PRO A 112 10.25 1.80 -16.41
CA PRO A 112 10.04 3.02 -17.18
C PRO A 112 9.37 4.14 -16.36
N LEU A 113 8.91 3.83 -15.15
CA LEU A 113 8.16 4.71 -14.25
C LEU A 113 7.02 5.35 -15.03
N ASN A 114 6.88 6.68 -14.94
CA ASN A 114 5.89 7.45 -15.67
C ASN A 114 6.40 8.03 -17.00
N GLN A 115 7.47 7.47 -17.61
CA GLN A 115 7.93 7.94 -18.93
C GLN A 115 6.89 7.70 -20.02
N VAL A 116 6.21 6.55 -19.97
CA VAL A 116 4.98 6.28 -20.75
C VAL A 116 3.82 6.31 -19.77
N TYR A 117 2.95 7.31 -19.90
CA TYR A 117 1.88 7.54 -18.93
C TYR A 117 0.60 6.76 -19.30
N PRO A 118 -0.05 6.04 -18.35
CA PRO A 118 0.37 5.84 -16.95
C PRO A 118 1.44 4.75 -16.80
N GLY A 119 2.36 4.93 -15.85
CA GLY A 119 3.34 3.90 -15.50
C GLY A 119 2.67 2.65 -14.94
N GLU A 120 3.23 1.48 -15.26
CA GLU A 120 2.63 0.19 -14.91
C GLU A 120 3.06 -0.31 -13.52
N PHE A 121 4.26 0.06 -13.06
CA PHE A 121 4.81 -0.29 -11.74
C PHE A 121 4.62 -1.78 -11.36
N ARG A 122 4.92 -2.68 -12.30
CA ARG A 122 4.54 -4.12 -12.21
C ARG A 122 5.18 -4.87 -11.03
N TYR A 123 6.33 -4.40 -10.56
CA TYR A 123 7.07 -5.05 -9.49
C TYR A 123 7.96 -4.06 -8.74
N GLY A 124 8.17 -4.29 -7.45
CA GLY A 124 8.88 -3.35 -6.57
C GLY A 124 9.03 -3.89 -5.14
N GLY A 125 9.45 -3.03 -4.22
CA GLY A 125 9.76 -3.44 -2.85
C GLY A 125 8.59 -4.07 -2.09
N GLY A 126 7.37 -3.58 -2.29
CA GLY A 126 6.17 -4.19 -1.71
C GLY A 126 5.91 -5.62 -2.16
N HIS A 127 6.10 -5.88 -3.46
CA HIS A 127 5.95 -7.22 -4.03
C HIS A 127 7.00 -8.18 -3.48
N ILE A 128 8.22 -7.71 -3.21
CA ILE A 128 9.24 -8.51 -2.54
C ILE A 128 8.84 -8.84 -1.10
N ILE A 129 8.29 -7.86 -0.37
CA ILE A 129 7.80 -8.09 1.00
C ILE A 129 6.67 -9.13 0.98
N GLU A 130 5.74 -9.01 0.03
CA GLU A 130 4.66 -9.99 -0.19
C GLU A 130 5.22 -11.38 -0.50
N ASP A 131 6.14 -11.49 -1.45
CA ASP A 131 6.76 -12.76 -1.85
C ASP A 131 7.48 -13.42 -0.67
N LEU A 132 8.23 -12.65 0.12
CA LEU A 132 8.91 -13.14 1.33
C LEU A 132 7.91 -13.65 2.38
N VAL A 133 6.82 -12.91 2.63
CA VAL A 133 5.75 -13.32 3.56
C VAL A 133 5.02 -14.57 3.05
N ALA A 134 4.86 -14.71 1.74
CA ALA A 134 4.30 -15.90 1.10
C ALA A 134 5.27 -17.10 1.10
N GLY A 135 6.49 -16.96 1.66
CA GLY A 135 7.50 -18.00 1.72
C GLY A 135 8.21 -18.27 0.39
N LYS A 136 8.05 -17.39 -0.60
CA LYS A 136 8.74 -17.51 -1.88
C LYS A 136 10.20 -17.10 -1.75
N ALA A 137 11.03 -17.67 -2.60
CA ALA A 137 12.43 -17.33 -2.69
C ALA A 137 12.65 -16.09 -3.58
N VAL A 138 13.61 -15.25 -3.19
CA VAL A 138 13.99 -14.03 -3.90
C VAL A 138 15.49 -14.00 -4.17
N GLN A 139 15.89 -13.37 -5.27
CA GLN A 139 17.27 -13.29 -5.72
C GLN A 139 17.96 -12.04 -5.16
N LEU A 140 18.92 -12.23 -4.27
CA LEU A 140 19.73 -11.17 -3.70
C LEU A 140 21.05 -11.02 -4.48
N GLU A 141 21.41 -9.79 -4.83
CA GLU A 141 22.72 -9.41 -5.32
C GLU A 141 23.32 -8.35 -4.40
N ALA A 142 24.58 -8.49 -4.02
CA ALA A 142 25.30 -7.45 -3.29
C ALA A 142 26.68 -7.16 -3.89
N LYS A 143 27.12 -5.92 -3.75
CA LYS A 143 28.46 -5.43 -4.08
C LYS A 143 29.08 -4.72 -2.88
N ALA A 144 30.38 -4.90 -2.71
CA ALA A 144 31.15 -4.41 -1.57
C ALA A 144 32.61 -4.14 -1.95
N TYR A 145 33.32 -3.47 -1.06
CA TYR A 145 34.78 -3.39 -1.06
C TYR A 145 35.35 -4.38 -0.02
N PRO A 146 36.56 -4.92 -0.22
CA PRO A 146 37.12 -5.91 0.69
C PRO A 146 37.71 -5.23 1.94
N THR A 147 37.70 -5.97 3.06
CA THR A 147 38.51 -5.71 4.25
C THR A 147 39.10 -7.03 4.76
N ASP A 148 40.04 -6.98 5.71
CA ASP A 148 40.64 -8.20 6.27
C ASP A 148 39.60 -9.16 6.91
N CYS A 149 38.55 -8.60 7.50
CA CYS A 149 37.45 -9.36 8.12
C CYS A 149 36.23 -9.59 7.21
N TYR A 150 36.18 -8.96 6.03
CA TYR A 150 35.13 -9.09 5.02
C TYR A 150 35.77 -9.14 3.63
N ALA A 151 36.37 -10.27 3.30
CA ALA A 151 37.15 -10.41 2.06
C ALA A 151 36.27 -10.43 0.80
N ASN A 152 34.99 -10.78 0.92
CA ASN A 152 34.12 -10.92 -0.24
C ASN A 152 33.62 -9.56 -0.75
N THR A 153 33.66 -9.36 -2.07
CA THR A 153 33.32 -8.10 -2.74
C THR A 153 32.01 -8.17 -3.54
N LYS A 154 31.47 -9.37 -3.73
CA LYS A 154 30.19 -9.58 -4.43
C LYS A 154 29.50 -10.85 -3.93
N CYS A 155 28.18 -10.85 -3.88
CA CYS A 155 27.43 -12.08 -3.69
C CYS A 155 26.16 -12.10 -4.55
N LYS A 156 25.77 -13.31 -4.94
CA LYS A 156 24.48 -13.62 -5.53
C LYS A 156 23.95 -14.85 -4.83
N LYS A 157 22.73 -14.78 -4.30
CA LYS A 157 22.09 -15.91 -3.64
C LYS A 157 20.58 -15.81 -3.73
N GLU A 158 19.96 -16.97 -3.75
CA GLU A 158 18.55 -17.10 -3.49
C GLU A 158 18.34 -17.14 -1.97
N ILE A 159 17.36 -16.40 -1.46
CA ILE A 159 17.01 -16.37 -0.03
C ILE A 159 15.50 -16.38 0.17
N THR A 160 15.08 -16.93 1.29
CA THR A 160 13.71 -16.89 1.80
C THR A 160 13.65 -16.14 3.12
N LEU A 161 12.44 -15.72 3.54
CA LEU A 161 12.24 -15.10 4.86
C LEU A 161 12.63 -16.04 6.01
N ALA A 162 12.43 -17.35 5.85
CA ALA A 162 12.72 -18.35 6.88
C ALA A 162 14.23 -18.53 7.15
N GLU A 163 15.08 -18.19 6.19
CA GLU A 163 16.54 -18.28 6.31
C GLU A 163 17.17 -16.99 6.86
N MET A 164 16.41 -15.89 6.92
CA MET A 164 16.91 -14.60 7.40
C MET A 164 17.06 -14.62 8.93
N PRO A 165 18.25 -14.32 9.48
CA PRO A 165 18.43 -14.24 10.93
C PRO A 165 17.54 -13.19 11.60
N HIS A 166 17.19 -12.13 10.88
CA HIS A 166 16.32 -11.07 11.38
C HIS A 166 15.52 -10.43 10.25
N ALA A 167 14.24 -10.16 10.51
CA ALA A 167 13.37 -9.38 9.66
C ALA A 167 12.39 -8.58 10.52
N LEU A 168 12.25 -7.29 10.23
CA LEU A 168 11.34 -6.38 10.91
C LEU A 168 10.62 -5.52 9.88
N LEU A 169 9.30 -5.72 9.77
CA LEU A 169 8.44 -4.80 9.02
C LEU A 169 8.23 -3.54 9.85
N CYS A 170 8.52 -2.39 9.26
CA CYS A 170 8.40 -1.08 9.89
C CYS A 170 7.44 -0.20 9.08
N ASN A 171 6.56 0.49 9.80
CA ASN A 171 5.75 1.55 9.27
C ASN A 171 5.63 2.65 10.33
N PRO A 172 6.48 3.69 10.28
CA PRO A 172 6.51 4.72 11.31
C PRO A 172 5.36 5.71 11.20
N ARG A 173 4.52 5.64 10.15
CA ARG A 173 3.48 6.62 9.90
C ARG A 173 2.06 6.12 10.11
N ASN A 174 1.77 4.83 10.23
CA ASN A 174 0.38 4.32 10.24
C ASN A 174 -0.47 4.67 11.50
N GLY A 175 0.11 5.28 12.53
CA GLY A 175 -0.64 5.70 13.73
C GLY A 175 -0.99 7.18 13.71
N TYR A 176 -2.13 7.55 13.12
CA TYR A 176 -2.64 8.92 13.17
C TYR A 176 -4.14 8.96 13.45
N GLN A 177 -4.55 9.93 14.28
CA GLN A 177 -5.96 10.24 14.51
C GLN A 177 -6.57 11.06 13.35
N ASN A 178 -5.73 11.87 12.68
CA ASN A 178 -6.11 12.68 11.51
C ASN A 178 -5.01 12.57 10.45
N TYR A 179 -5.39 12.32 9.19
CA TYR A 179 -4.47 12.25 8.05
C TYR A 179 -4.78 13.36 7.06
N ASN A 180 -3.74 14.00 6.54
CA ASN A 180 -3.92 15.02 5.51
C ASN A 180 -4.33 14.34 4.19
N CYS A 181 -5.37 14.85 3.55
CA CYS A 181 -5.73 14.47 2.19
C CYS A 181 -5.59 15.65 1.24
N ALA A 182 -5.23 15.36 0.00
CA ALA A 182 -5.19 16.31 -1.09
C ALA A 182 -6.50 16.23 -1.89
N VAL A 183 -7.06 17.39 -2.20
CA VAL A 183 -8.21 17.54 -3.10
C VAL A 183 -7.85 18.51 -4.21
N ASN A 184 -8.56 18.43 -5.34
CA ASN A 184 -8.33 19.30 -6.48
C ASN A 184 -9.49 20.29 -6.68
N LEU A 185 -9.26 21.56 -6.36
CA LEU A 185 -10.22 22.65 -6.51
C LEU A 185 -10.25 23.25 -7.94
N SER A 186 -9.35 22.84 -8.83
CA SER A 186 -9.32 23.33 -10.22
C SER A 186 -10.38 22.64 -11.10
N ASP A 187 -10.54 23.14 -12.32
CA ASP A 187 -11.42 22.61 -13.36
C ASP A 187 -10.78 21.49 -14.21
N LYS A 188 -9.48 21.21 -14.02
CA LYS A 188 -8.72 20.20 -14.77
C LYS A 188 -8.35 19.02 -13.90
N ILE A 189 -8.13 17.86 -14.53
CA ILE A 189 -7.62 16.67 -13.84
C ILE A 189 -6.15 16.92 -13.45
N VAL A 190 -5.80 16.60 -12.21
CA VAL A 190 -4.42 16.62 -11.70
C VAL A 190 -3.96 15.19 -11.50
N TYR A 191 -2.82 14.85 -12.09
CA TYR A 191 -2.19 13.54 -11.94
C TYR A 191 -1.08 13.63 -10.89
N THR A 192 -1.21 12.87 -9.81
CA THR A 192 -0.26 12.85 -8.69
C THR A 192 0.41 11.49 -8.60
N TYR A 193 1.49 11.38 -7.82
CA TYR A 193 2.12 10.09 -7.54
C TYR A 193 1.21 9.12 -6.76
N MET A 194 0.16 9.62 -6.10
CA MET A 194 -0.86 8.82 -5.39
C MET A 194 -2.09 8.50 -6.27
N GLY A 195 -2.06 8.89 -7.54
CA GLY A 195 -3.17 8.72 -8.48
C GLY A 195 -3.84 10.04 -8.87
N THR A 196 -5.00 9.93 -9.50
CA THR A 196 -5.68 11.05 -10.16
C THR A 196 -6.59 11.82 -9.21
N LEU A 197 -6.44 13.14 -9.14
CA LEU A 197 -7.39 14.04 -8.49
C LEU A 197 -8.29 14.71 -9.55
N LYS A 198 -9.58 14.39 -9.50
CA LYS A 198 -10.61 14.90 -10.39
C LYS A 198 -10.92 16.38 -10.07
N PRO A 199 -11.31 17.17 -11.08
CA PRO A 199 -11.73 18.56 -10.91
C PRO A 199 -12.78 18.75 -9.82
N ASN A 200 -12.83 19.95 -9.24
CA ASN A 200 -13.90 20.41 -8.35
C ASN A 200 -14.15 19.48 -7.13
N CYS A 201 -13.08 18.99 -6.49
CA CYS A 201 -13.10 18.16 -5.28
C CYS A 201 -13.94 16.89 -5.38
N ARG A 202 -14.00 16.28 -6.57
CA ARG A 202 -14.77 15.06 -6.80
C ARG A 202 -14.15 13.80 -6.19
N ASN A 203 -12.91 13.87 -5.72
CA ASN A 203 -12.25 12.85 -4.90
C ASN A 203 -11.10 13.48 -4.08
N ALA A 204 -10.57 12.68 -3.15
CA ALA A 204 -9.40 13.00 -2.35
C ALA A 204 -8.38 11.85 -2.43
N ASN A 205 -7.09 12.19 -2.32
CA ASN A 205 -5.97 11.26 -2.18
C ASN A 205 -5.23 11.51 -0.87
#